data_AF-A0A6A4GXP0-F1
#
_entry.id   AF-A0A6A4GXP0-F1
#
_cell.length_a   1.000
_cell.length_b   1.000
_cell.length_c   1.000
_cell.angle_alpha   90.00
_cell.angle_beta   90.00
_cell.angle_gamma   90.00
#
_symmetry.space_group_name_H-M   'P 1'
#
loop_
_entity.id
_entity.type
_entity.pdbx_description
1 polymer ?
#
loop_
_entity_poly.entity_id
_entity_poly.type
_entity_poly.pdbx_seq_one_letter_code
_entity_poly.pdbx_strand_id
1 'polypeptide(L)'
;MIWTGLACLNQFIKSVVWTGNVINWAPVWCDISTRFMIGFAVAIPCASLCINRRLYYITTADAVTATEADKRRAVMVDLAIGIGIPVLEMVLQYIDQGHRFDIFEDIGCYFFTYNTWVAYVLVATWPLAIGCISATYSILTIRAFMKRRSQFKEILFANSKLNFNLYFRLMCLAGTEIVFTVPLSCWSIYLNITSQPIEPWNGWTDFPSVIWHLNEGTAISLETSRWFVVVCAIVFFGFFGFADEARKNYRACKDKIALYLDLACLRTTR
;
A
#
# COMPACT_ATOMS: atom_id res chain seq x y z
N MET A 1 -1.22 6.12 2.22
CA MET A 1 -0.39 7.32 1.94
C MET A 1 1.03 7.19 2.49
N ILE A 2 1.24 7.06 3.80
CA ILE A 2 2.60 6.92 4.37
C ILE A 2 3.33 5.70 3.79
N TRP A 3 2.67 4.54 3.73
CA TRP A 3 3.21 3.32 3.13
C TRP A 3 3.70 3.53 1.69
N THR A 4 2.89 4.15 0.83
CA THR A 4 3.26 4.43 -0.57
C THR A 4 4.44 5.39 -0.67
N GLY A 5 4.48 6.44 0.15
CA GLY A 5 5.60 7.38 0.16
C GLY A 5 6.92 6.72 0.59
N LEU A 6 6.87 5.90 1.65
CA LEU A 6 8.01 5.12 2.11
C LEU A 6 8.47 4.09 1.06
N ALA A 7 7.54 3.46 0.35
CA ALA A 7 7.86 2.52 -0.73
C ALA A 7 8.57 3.20 -1.91
N CYS A 8 8.09 4.37 -2.34
CA CYS A 8 8.77 5.16 -3.37
C CYS A 8 10.17 5.59 -2.93
N LEU A 9 10.33 6.03 -1.67
CA LEU A 9 11.64 6.39 -1.12
C LEU A 9 12.59 5.19 -1.10
N ASN A 10 12.10 4.03 -0.65
CA ASN A 10 12.89 2.82 -0.62
C ASN A 10 13.37 2.45 -2.04
N GLN A 11 12.44 2.43 -3.01
CA GLN A 11 12.76 2.12 -4.40
C GLN A 11 13.76 3.11 -5.02
N PHE A 12 13.63 4.40 -4.70
CA PHE A 12 14.59 5.42 -5.13
C PHE A 12 16.00 5.17 -4.59
N ILE A 13 16.13 4.90 -3.29
CA ILE A 13 17.43 4.59 -2.68
C ILE A 13 18.04 3.35 -3.32
N LYS A 14 17.23 2.30 -3.54
CA LYS A 14 17.69 1.06 -4.18
C LYS A 14 18.19 1.31 -5.59
N SER A 15 17.47 2.08 -6.41
CA SER A 15 17.87 2.37 -7.79
C SER A 15 19.18 3.16 -7.88
N VAL A 16 19.47 4.02 -6.88
CA VAL A 16 20.70 4.84 -6.85
C VAL A 16 21.91 4.04 -6.35
N VAL A 17 21.73 3.19 -5.33
CA VAL A 17 22.85 2.45 -4.73
C VAL A 17 23.27 1.25 -5.59
N TRP A 18 22.32 0.58 -6.25
CA TRP A 18 22.56 -0.64 -7.04
C TRP A 18 22.55 -0.41 -8.56
N THR A 19 22.80 0.81 -9.02
CA THR A 19 22.95 1.08 -10.47
C THR A 19 24.18 0.36 -11.01
N GLY A 20 23.98 -0.54 -11.99
CA GLY A 20 25.06 -1.30 -12.65
C GLY A 20 25.94 -2.14 -11.72
N ASN A 21 25.41 -2.54 -10.55
CA ASN A 21 26.17 -3.37 -9.62
C ASN A 21 25.26 -4.27 -8.75
N VAL A 22 25.80 -5.41 -8.31
CA VAL A 22 25.15 -6.41 -7.44
C VAL A 22 25.85 -6.56 -6.08
N ILE A 23 26.72 -5.61 -5.73
CA ILE A 23 27.55 -5.70 -4.52
C ILE A 23 26.70 -5.37 -3.29
N ASN A 24 26.90 -6.10 -2.20
CA ASN A 24 26.21 -5.84 -0.94
C ASN A 24 26.89 -4.69 -0.16
N TRP A 25 26.64 -3.45 -0.59
CA TRP A 25 27.18 -2.24 0.05
C TRP A 25 26.60 -1.95 1.44
N ALA A 26 25.34 -2.32 1.67
CA ALA A 26 24.58 -1.93 2.85
C ALA A 26 23.67 -3.08 3.35
N PRO A 27 24.22 -4.10 4.01
CA PRO A 27 23.47 -5.29 4.41
C PRO A 27 22.29 -4.96 5.36
N VAL A 28 22.51 -4.03 6.30
CA VAL A 28 21.47 -3.60 7.26
C VAL A 28 20.31 -2.90 6.54
N TRP A 29 20.59 -2.10 5.51
CA TRP A 29 19.55 -1.46 4.70
C TRP A 29 18.71 -2.50 3.95
N CYS A 30 19.38 -3.51 3.40
CA CYS A 30 18.72 -4.59 2.66
C CYS A 30 17.75 -5.37 3.53
N ASP A 31 18.12 -5.70 4.77
CA ASP A 31 17.20 -6.36 5.71
C ASP A 31 15.95 -5.53 5.99
N ILE A 32 16.10 -4.24 6.23
CA ILE A 32 14.97 -3.35 6.54
C ILE A 32 14.09 -3.19 5.29
N SER A 33 14.72 -2.95 4.14
CA SER A 33 14.04 -2.73 2.87
C SER A 33 13.20 -3.93 2.44
N THR A 34 13.76 -5.14 2.48
CA THR A 34 13.07 -6.34 2.01
C THR A 34 11.85 -6.66 2.87
N ARG A 35 11.96 -6.54 4.20
CA ARG A 35 10.82 -6.68 5.12
C ARG A 35 9.77 -5.63 4.89
N PHE A 36 10.18 -4.38 4.72
CA PHE A 36 9.27 -3.30 4.41
C PHE A 36 8.48 -3.59 3.12
N MET A 37 9.13 -4.12 2.07
CA MET A 37 8.46 -4.45 0.81
C MET A 37 7.37 -5.53 0.97
N ILE A 38 7.60 -6.55 1.80
CA ILE A 38 6.61 -7.59 2.09
C ILE A 38 5.39 -6.98 2.78
N GLY A 39 5.59 -6.23 3.87
CA GLY A 39 4.46 -5.61 4.56
C GLY A 39 3.77 -4.54 3.70
N PHE A 40 4.49 -3.85 2.83
CA PHE A 40 3.91 -2.88 1.88
C PHE A 40 2.90 -3.53 0.92
N ALA A 41 3.20 -4.75 0.42
CA ALA A 41 2.31 -5.47 -0.48
C ALA A 41 0.91 -5.70 0.13
N VAL A 42 0.85 -5.93 1.45
CA VAL A 42 -0.41 -6.11 2.19
C VAL A 42 -0.97 -4.79 2.73
N ALA A 43 -0.10 -3.81 3.00
CA ALA A 43 -0.52 -2.52 3.56
C ALA A 43 -1.41 -1.71 2.61
N ILE A 44 -1.21 -1.81 1.29
CA ILE A 44 -2.06 -1.11 0.30
C ILE A 44 -3.52 -1.62 0.37
N PRO A 45 -3.80 -2.93 0.20
CA PRO A 45 -5.16 -3.43 0.30
C PRO A 45 -5.76 -3.22 1.70
N CYS A 46 -4.98 -3.31 2.77
CA CYS A 46 -5.44 -2.96 4.12
C CYS A 46 -5.88 -1.50 4.23
N ALA A 47 -5.12 -0.57 3.63
CA ALA A 47 -5.48 0.84 3.62
C ALA A 47 -6.76 1.10 2.82
N SER A 48 -6.92 0.43 1.67
CA SER A 48 -8.15 0.47 0.88
C SER A 48 -9.35 -0.06 1.66
N LEU A 49 -9.20 -1.20 2.35
CA LEU A 49 -10.22 -1.77 3.22
C LEU A 49 -10.64 -0.79 4.33
N CYS A 50 -9.69 -0.12 4.99
CA CYS A 50 -10.00 0.87 6.02
C CYS A 50 -10.79 2.07 5.45
N ILE A 51 -10.45 2.53 4.24
CA ILE A 51 -11.20 3.58 3.54
C ILE A 51 -12.62 3.10 3.24
N ASN A 52 -12.77 1.94 2.60
CA ASN A 52 -14.08 1.37 2.27
C ASN A 52 -14.94 1.14 3.52
N ARG A 53 -14.35 0.67 4.62
CA ARG A 53 -15.06 0.49 5.89
C ARG A 53 -15.57 1.81 6.45
N ARG A 54 -14.75 2.86 6.45
CA ARG A 54 -15.17 4.19 6.89
C ARG A 54 -16.28 4.77 6.01
N LEU A 55 -16.15 4.65 4.68
CA LEU A 55 -17.18 5.08 3.73
C LEU A 55 -18.51 4.34 3.97
N TYR A 56 -18.45 3.03 4.20
CA TYR A 56 -19.62 2.22 4.54
C TYR A 56 -20.30 2.70 5.82
N TYR A 57 -19.54 2.92 6.89
CA TYR A 57 -20.11 3.42 8.15
C TYR A 57 -20.69 4.83 8.00
N ILE A 58 -20.04 5.73 7.26
CA ILE A 58 -20.57 7.09 7.02
C ILE A 58 -21.88 7.06 6.22
N THR A 59 -22.04 6.13 5.28
CA THR A 59 -23.27 6.01 4.47
C THR A 59 -24.41 5.30 5.20
N THR A 60 -24.10 4.44 6.16
CA THR A 60 -25.09 3.65 6.89
C THR A 60 -25.45 4.21 8.26
N ALA A 61 -24.53 4.91 8.93
CA ALA A 61 -24.74 5.47 10.26
C ALA A 61 -25.55 6.76 10.20
N ASP A 62 -26.55 6.85 11.09
CA ASP A 62 -27.20 8.12 11.41
C ASP A 62 -26.26 8.92 12.30
N ALA A 63 -25.81 10.09 11.82
CA ALA A 63 -24.85 10.97 12.48
C ALA A 63 -25.23 11.36 13.93
N VAL A 64 -26.47 11.09 14.34
CA VAL A 64 -27.05 11.40 15.64
C VAL A 64 -26.66 10.40 16.74
N THR A 65 -26.17 9.19 16.40
CA THR A 65 -25.99 8.09 17.38
C THR A 65 -24.53 7.72 17.70
N ALA A 66 -23.54 8.31 17.02
CA ALA A 66 -22.14 7.91 17.19
C ALA A 66 -21.51 8.54 18.44
N THR A 67 -21.14 7.71 19.43
CA THR A 67 -20.45 8.18 20.65
C THR A 67 -18.95 8.40 20.39
N GLU A 68 -18.30 9.19 21.26
CA GLU A 68 -16.83 9.38 21.21
C GLU A 68 -16.08 8.05 21.42
N ALA A 69 -16.65 7.11 22.19
CA ALA A 69 -16.10 5.78 22.37
C ALA A 69 -16.11 4.97 21.06
N ASP A 70 -17.19 5.07 20.27
CA ASP A 70 -17.31 4.40 18.98
C ASP A 70 -16.29 4.93 17.98
N LYS A 71 -16.04 6.25 17.98
CA LYS A 71 -15.00 6.88 17.14
C LYS A 71 -13.60 6.36 17.49
N ARG A 72 -13.27 6.28 18.79
CA ARG A 72 -11.97 5.75 19.24
C ARG A 72 -11.82 4.28 18.86
N ARG A 73 -12.87 3.48 19.05
CA ARG A 73 -12.86 2.06 18.65
C ARG A 73 -12.66 1.90 17.15
N ALA A 74 -13.33 2.70 16.32
CA ALA A 74 -13.14 2.68 14.87
C ALA A 74 -11.69 2.97 14.48
N VAL A 75 -11.07 3.99 15.10
CA VAL A 75 -9.65 4.33 14.86
C VAL A 75 -8.72 3.20 15.29
N MET A 76 -8.93 2.57 16.44
CA MET A 76 -8.13 1.44 16.89
C MET A 76 -8.22 0.25 15.93
N VAL A 77 -9.42 -0.07 15.43
CA VAL A 77 -9.59 -1.17 14.47
C VAL A 77 -8.95 -0.81 13.12
N ASP A 78 -9.02 0.45 12.67
CA ASP A 78 -8.30 0.87 11.45
C ASP A 78 -6.78 0.79 11.61
N LEU A 79 -6.25 1.13 12.78
CA LEU A 79 -4.83 1.00 13.10
C LEU A 79 -4.39 -0.47 13.15
N ALA A 80 -5.20 -1.33 13.75
CA ALA A 80 -4.96 -2.77 13.78
C ALA A 80 -4.93 -3.38 12.37
N ILE A 81 -5.82 -2.97 11.48
CA ILE A 81 -5.83 -3.45 10.09
C ILE A 81 -4.68 -2.85 9.27
N GLY A 82 -4.49 -1.52 9.35
CA GLY A 82 -3.53 -0.79 8.52
C GLY A 82 -2.07 -0.90 8.92
N ILE A 83 -1.78 -1.33 10.16
CA ILE A 83 -0.41 -1.56 10.66
C ILE A 83 -0.24 -2.97 11.21
N GLY A 84 -1.20 -3.46 11.99
CA GLY A 84 -1.09 -4.79 12.63
C GLY A 84 -0.97 -5.93 11.62
N ILE A 85 -1.81 -5.95 10.57
CA ILE A 85 -1.74 -6.99 9.53
C ILE A 85 -0.40 -6.93 8.77
N PRO A 86 0.04 -5.77 8.23
CA PRO A 86 1.37 -5.68 7.59
C PRO A 86 2.53 -6.12 8.49
N VAL A 87 2.50 -5.76 9.78
CA VAL A 87 3.55 -6.16 10.73
C VAL A 87 3.50 -7.67 10.99
N LEU A 88 2.30 -8.25 11.13
CA LEU A 88 2.13 -9.69 11.27
C LEU A 88 2.71 -10.42 10.05
N GLU A 89 2.45 -9.92 8.84
CA GLU A 89 2.99 -10.50 7.61
C GLU A 89 4.52 -10.47 7.56
N MET A 90 5.12 -9.35 7.97
CA MET A 90 6.58 -9.24 8.07
C MET A 90 7.18 -10.29 9.01
N VAL A 91 6.44 -10.68 10.06
CA VAL A 91 6.85 -11.72 11.02
C VAL A 91 6.60 -13.12 10.45
N LEU A 92 5.43 -13.37 9.85
CA LEU A 92 5.09 -14.68 9.27
C LEU A 92 6.04 -15.08 8.15
N GLN A 93 6.50 -14.12 7.35
CA GLN A 93 7.47 -14.36 6.28
C GLN A 93 8.75 -15.05 6.78
N TYR A 94 9.16 -14.89 8.04
CA TYR A 94 10.35 -15.58 8.54
C TYR A 94 10.25 -17.11 8.43
N ILE A 95 9.04 -17.67 8.42
CA ILE A 95 8.80 -19.12 8.36
C ILE A 95 9.15 -19.69 6.97
N ASP A 96 8.84 -18.94 5.91
CA ASP A 96 9.00 -19.38 4.51
C ASP A 96 10.19 -18.70 3.81
N GLN A 97 10.95 -17.94 4.58
CA GLN A 97 12.14 -17.28 4.07
C GLN A 97 13.24 -18.28 3.81
N GLY A 98 13.72 -18.30 2.58
CA GLY A 98 14.84 -19.16 2.22
C GLY A 98 16.20 -18.59 2.59
N HIS A 99 16.48 -17.41 2.06
CA HIS A 99 17.68 -16.67 2.37
C HIS A 99 17.34 -15.22 2.70
N ARG A 100 18.33 -14.55 3.27
CA ARG A 100 18.15 -13.23 3.88
C ARG A 100 17.59 -12.20 2.90
N PHE A 101 18.18 -12.11 1.71
CA PHE A 101 17.72 -11.31 0.57
C PHE A 101 18.55 -11.64 -0.68
N ASP A 102 17.98 -11.40 -1.85
CA ASP A 102 18.70 -11.37 -3.14
C ASP A 102 19.08 -9.95 -3.51
N ILE A 103 20.17 -9.81 -4.27
CA ILE A 103 20.53 -8.54 -4.91
C ILE A 103 20.42 -8.72 -6.40
N PHE A 104 19.54 -7.92 -7.01
CA PHE A 104 19.40 -7.84 -8.46
C PHE A 104 20.03 -6.54 -8.96
N GLU A 105 20.71 -6.62 -10.09
CA GLU A 105 21.26 -5.44 -10.78
C GLU A 105 20.13 -4.46 -11.10
N ASP A 106 20.36 -3.16 -10.87
CA ASP A 106 19.42 -2.04 -11.07
C ASP A 106 18.13 -2.04 -10.22
N ILE A 107 17.78 -3.16 -9.58
CA ILE A 107 16.62 -3.30 -8.69
C ILE A 107 17.05 -3.21 -7.22
N GLY A 108 18.25 -3.68 -6.90
CA GLY A 108 18.81 -3.79 -5.56
C GLY A 108 18.24 -4.96 -4.74
N CYS A 109 18.22 -4.80 -3.42
CA CYS A 109 17.86 -5.86 -2.49
C CYS A 109 16.38 -6.26 -2.54
N TYR A 110 16.07 -7.55 -2.72
CA TYR A 110 14.73 -8.08 -2.82
C TYR A 110 14.54 -9.28 -1.88
N PHE A 111 13.32 -9.45 -1.36
CA PHE A 111 13.04 -10.58 -0.48
C PHE A 111 12.91 -11.85 -1.32
N PHE A 112 13.32 -12.98 -0.73
CA PHE A 112 13.10 -14.28 -1.33
C PHE A 112 12.15 -15.11 -0.49
N THR A 113 11.20 -15.74 -1.16
CA THR A 113 10.21 -16.65 -0.56
C THR A 113 10.32 -17.98 -1.28
N TYR A 114 10.48 -19.08 -0.53
CA TYR A 114 10.45 -20.39 -1.17
C TYR A 114 9.05 -20.71 -1.68
N ASN A 115 8.99 -21.33 -2.86
CA ASN A 115 7.73 -21.76 -3.46
C ASN A 115 7.19 -23.02 -2.78
N THR A 116 6.67 -22.87 -1.57
CA THR A 116 6.04 -23.93 -0.79
C THR A 116 4.56 -23.65 -0.61
N TRP A 117 3.78 -24.70 -0.34
CA TRP A 117 2.36 -24.53 -0.01
C TRP A 117 2.14 -23.61 1.20
N VAL A 118 3.10 -23.56 2.15
CA VAL A 118 3.03 -22.71 3.34
C VAL A 118 3.11 -21.23 2.94
N ALA A 119 4.03 -20.87 2.03
CA ALA A 119 4.15 -19.50 1.51
C ALA A 119 2.86 -18.98 0.85
N TYR A 120 2.10 -19.86 0.17
CA TYR A 120 0.81 -19.48 -0.39
C TYR A 120 -0.23 -19.16 0.69
N VAL A 121 -0.29 -19.99 1.73
CA VAL A 121 -1.25 -19.82 2.82
C VAL A 121 -0.88 -18.62 3.70
N LEU A 122 0.41 -18.45 4.00
CA LEU A 122 0.90 -17.44 4.94
C LEU A 122 1.16 -16.09 4.32
N VAL A 123 1.42 -16.00 3.00
CA VAL A 123 1.85 -14.75 2.36
C VAL A 123 1.04 -14.44 1.10
N ALA A 124 1.00 -15.34 0.14
CA ALA A 124 0.43 -15.02 -1.19
C ALA A 124 -1.09 -14.77 -1.16
N THR A 125 -1.82 -15.43 -0.24
CA THR A 125 -3.29 -15.36 -0.20
C THR A 125 -3.82 -14.11 0.49
N TRP A 126 -3.04 -13.45 1.37
CA TRP A 126 -3.52 -12.32 2.16
C TRP A 126 -3.95 -11.10 1.35
N PRO A 127 -3.16 -10.61 0.37
CA PRO A 127 -3.58 -9.51 -0.50
C PRO A 127 -4.92 -9.80 -1.19
N LEU A 128 -5.11 -11.04 -1.66
CA LEU A 128 -6.35 -11.48 -2.31
C LEU A 128 -7.52 -11.51 -1.33
N ALA A 129 -7.35 -12.10 -0.15
CA ALA A 129 -8.38 -12.19 0.87
C ALA A 129 -8.84 -10.78 1.32
N ILE A 130 -7.89 -9.89 1.59
CA ILE A 130 -8.17 -8.51 1.99
C ILE A 130 -8.83 -7.74 0.84
N GLY A 131 -8.36 -7.92 -0.39
CA GLY A 131 -8.96 -7.33 -1.59
C GLY A 131 -10.41 -7.76 -1.78
N CYS A 132 -10.73 -9.05 -1.59
CA CYS A 132 -12.10 -9.57 -1.65
C CYS A 132 -12.99 -8.97 -0.55
N ILE A 133 -12.50 -8.90 0.69
CA ILE A 133 -13.24 -8.25 1.79
C ILE A 133 -13.49 -6.77 1.46
N SER A 134 -12.46 -6.06 0.98
CA SER A 134 -12.57 -4.67 0.55
C SER A 134 -13.62 -4.49 -0.56
N ALA A 135 -13.65 -5.41 -1.53
CA ALA A 135 -14.63 -5.43 -2.61
C ALA A 135 -16.07 -5.55 -2.09
N THR A 136 -16.31 -6.43 -1.12
CA THR A 136 -17.65 -6.57 -0.51
C THR A 136 -18.09 -5.27 0.17
N TYR A 137 -17.23 -4.63 0.96
CA TYR A 137 -17.53 -3.34 1.57
C TYR A 137 -17.77 -2.23 0.55
N SER A 138 -17.01 -2.21 -0.54
CA SER A 138 -17.20 -1.23 -1.62
C SER A 138 -18.58 -1.40 -2.28
N ILE A 139 -18.98 -2.63 -2.63
CA ILE A 139 -20.31 -2.92 -3.20
C ILE A 139 -21.42 -2.50 -2.23
N LEU A 140 -21.28 -2.84 -0.94
CA LEU A 140 -22.26 -2.47 0.08
C LEU A 140 -22.36 -0.95 0.25
N THR A 141 -21.23 -0.24 0.22
CA THR A 141 -21.17 1.22 0.29
C THR A 141 -21.88 1.85 -0.90
N ILE A 142 -21.60 1.38 -2.12
CA ILE A 142 -22.25 1.88 -3.34
C ILE A 142 -23.76 1.66 -3.28
N ARG A 143 -24.20 0.46 -2.86
CA ARG A 143 -25.64 0.16 -2.72
C ARG A 143 -26.32 1.04 -1.68
N ALA A 144 -25.70 1.21 -0.51
CA ALA A 144 -26.21 2.08 0.54
C ALA A 144 -26.29 3.55 0.09
N PHE A 145 -25.25 4.02 -0.56
CA PHE A 145 -25.17 5.36 -1.12
C PHE A 145 -26.25 5.61 -2.19
N MET A 146 -26.45 4.67 -3.12
CA MET A 146 -27.49 4.78 -4.14
C MET A 146 -28.90 4.81 -3.53
N LYS A 147 -29.15 4.02 -2.48
CA LYS A 147 -30.45 3.97 -1.79
C LYS A 147 -30.74 5.26 -1.01
N ARG A 148 -29.73 5.89 -0.41
CA ARG A 148 -29.87 7.06 0.49
C ARG A 148 -29.38 8.37 -0.12
N ARG A 149 -29.23 8.43 -1.44
CA ARG A 149 -28.57 9.55 -2.15
C ARG A 149 -29.20 10.93 -1.87
N SER A 150 -30.51 11.01 -1.68
CA SER A 150 -31.20 12.26 -1.34
C SER A 150 -30.86 12.74 0.07
N GLN A 151 -31.05 11.89 1.08
CA GLN A 151 -30.75 12.17 2.48
C GLN A 151 -29.25 12.46 2.70
N PHE A 152 -28.38 11.73 2.00
CA PHE A 152 -26.95 11.92 2.11
C PHE A 152 -26.49 13.29 1.59
N LYS A 153 -27.11 13.79 0.51
CA LYS A 153 -26.83 15.16 0.03
C LYS A 153 -27.16 16.18 1.09
N GLU A 154 -28.32 16.06 1.76
CA GLU A 154 -28.74 16.99 2.82
C GLU A 154 -27.78 16.98 4.02
N ILE A 155 -27.38 15.80 4.50
CA ILE A 155 -26.42 15.65 5.62
C ILE A 155 -25.06 16.26 5.25
N LEU A 156 -24.64 16.12 4.00
CA LEU A 156 -23.36 16.64 3.52
C LEU A 156 -23.38 18.16 3.35
N PHE A 157 -24.50 18.73 2.90
CA PHE A 157 -24.70 20.19 2.89
C PHE A 157 -24.75 20.77 4.30
N ALA A 158 -25.31 20.06 5.27
CA ALA A 158 -25.32 20.49 6.67
C ALA A 158 -23.92 20.46 7.33
N ASN A 159 -23.01 19.60 6.83
CA ASN A 159 -21.66 19.46 7.37
C ASN A 159 -20.63 20.16 6.48
N SER A 160 -20.33 21.43 6.76
CA SER A 160 -19.31 22.24 6.06
C SER A 160 -17.93 21.59 5.91
N LYS A 161 -17.57 20.62 6.77
CA LYS A 161 -16.27 19.93 6.75
C LYS A 161 -16.18 18.78 5.74
N LEU A 162 -17.31 18.22 5.28
CA LEU A 162 -17.32 17.05 4.39
C LEU A 162 -17.84 17.45 3.01
N ASN A 163 -16.94 17.51 2.01
CA ASN A 163 -17.30 17.83 0.63
C ASN A 163 -17.67 16.57 -0.17
N PHE A 164 -18.72 16.64 -0.99
CA PHE A 164 -19.13 15.57 -1.92
C PHE A 164 -18.01 15.10 -2.83
N ASN A 165 -17.24 16.04 -3.36
CA ASN A 165 -16.13 15.76 -4.26
C ASN A 165 -15.01 14.96 -3.59
N LEU A 166 -14.75 15.20 -2.29
CA LEU A 166 -13.77 14.42 -1.53
C LEU A 166 -14.24 12.98 -1.35
N TYR A 167 -15.50 12.81 -0.94
CA TYR A 167 -16.11 11.50 -0.73
C TYR A 167 -16.14 10.66 -2.02
N PHE A 168 -16.56 11.26 -3.13
CA PHE A 168 -16.59 10.60 -4.43
C PHE A 168 -15.20 10.16 -4.90
N ARG A 169 -14.18 11.02 -4.73
CA ARG A 169 -12.78 10.67 -5.05
C ARG A 169 -12.27 9.49 -4.22
N LEU A 170 -12.59 9.46 -2.92
CA LEU A 170 -12.24 8.34 -2.04
C LEU A 170 -12.89 7.03 -2.50
N MET A 171 -14.15 7.09 -2.92
CA MET A 171 -14.87 5.92 -3.43
C MET A 171 -14.30 5.44 -4.77
N CYS A 172 -13.96 6.36 -5.69
CA CYS A 172 -13.29 6.02 -6.94
C CYS A 172 -11.93 5.38 -6.69
N LEU A 173 -11.09 5.98 -5.84
CA LEU A 173 -9.77 5.45 -5.49
C LEU A 173 -9.86 4.03 -4.94
N ALA A 174 -10.77 3.79 -3.98
CA ALA A 174 -10.95 2.48 -3.38
C ALA A 174 -11.50 1.46 -4.39
N GLY A 175 -12.40 1.88 -5.29
CA GLY A 175 -12.88 1.05 -6.39
C GLY A 175 -11.79 0.69 -7.41
N THR A 176 -10.95 1.66 -7.78
CA THR A 176 -9.81 1.46 -8.67
C THR A 176 -8.82 0.46 -8.07
N GLU A 177 -8.54 0.57 -6.78
CA GLU A 177 -7.66 -0.37 -6.07
C GLU A 177 -8.21 -1.80 -6.13
N ILE A 178 -9.49 -2.04 -5.87
CA ILE A 178 -10.08 -3.40 -5.95
C ILE A 178 -9.94 -4.00 -7.36
N VAL A 179 -10.20 -3.20 -8.40
CA VAL A 179 -10.14 -3.64 -9.80
C VAL A 179 -8.73 -4.04 -10.20
N PHE A 180 -7.70 -3.45 -9.60
CA PHE A 180 -6.31 -3.82 -9.88
C PHE A 180 -5.81 -4.90 -8.93
N THR A 181 -6.00 -4.78 -7.62
CA THR A 181 -5.40 -5.66 -6.61
C THR A 181 -5.90 -7.10 -6.72
N VAL A 182 -7.20 -7.33 -6.94
CA VAL A 182 -7.73 -8.71 -7.01
C VAL A 182 -7.18 -9.46 -8.23
N PRO A 183 -7.30 -8.93 -9.47
CA PRO A 183 -6.72 -9.60 -10.64
C PRO A 183 -5.20 -9.73 -10.56
N LEU A 184 -4.49 -8.71 -10.07
CA LEU A 184 -3.03 -8.78 -9.92
C LEU A 184 -2.60 -9.84 -8.90
N SER A 185 -3.32 -9.99 -7.79
CA SER A 185 -3.03 -11.03 -6.80
C SER A 185 -3.27 -12.42 -7.38
N CYS A 186 -4.38 -12.63 -8.10
CA CYS A 186 -4.64 -13.89 -8.80
C CYS A 186 -3.56 -14.20 -9.85
N TRP A 187 -3.16 -13.19 -10.64
CA TRP A 187 -2.13 -13.32 -11.66
C TRP A 187 -0.75 -13.64 -11.05
N SER A 188 -0.39 -13.00 -9.94
CA SER A 188 0.85 -13.28 -9.22
C SER A 188 0.87 -14.72 -8.69
N ILE A 189 -0.22 -15.19 -8.09
CA ILE A 189 -0.34 -16.59 -7.64
C ILE A 189 -0.19 -17.55 -8.81
N TYR A 190 -0.88 -17.28 -9.93
CA TYR A 190 -0.78 -18.07 -11.16
C TYR A 190 0.68 -18.19 -11.64
N LEU A 191 1.39 -17.06 -11.77
CA LEU A 191 2.79 -17.06 -12.20
C LEU A 191 3.69 -17.85 -11.25
N ASN A 192 3.51 -17.74 -9.93
CA ASN A 192 4.31 -18.50 -8.96
C ASN A 192 4.07 -20.02 -9.10
N ILE A 193 2.83 -20.45 -9.34
CA ILE A 193 2.48 -21.88 -9.51
C ILE A 193 3.04 -22.43 -10.84
N THR A 194 2.99 -21.65 -11.92
CA THR A 194 3.42 -22.12 -13.25
C THR A 194 4.93 -21.99 -13.49
N SER A 195 5.61 -21.08 -12.79
CA SER A 195 7.04 -20.81 -13.02
C SER A 195 7.96 -21.79 -12.32
N GLN A 196 7.52 -22.35 -11.18
CA GLN A 196 8.29 -23.32 -10.41
C GLN A 196 7.37 -24.38 -9.78
N PRO A 197 7.83 -25.64 -9.64
CA PRO A 197 7.07 -26.65 -8.90
C PRO A 197 6.93 -26.24 -7.43
N ILE A 198 5.81 -26.67 -6.82
CA ILE A 198 5.57 -26.45 -5.38
C ILE A 198 6.35 -27.50 -4.61
N GLU A 199 7.35 -27.06 -3.85
CA GLU A 199 8.19 -27.93 -3.03
C GLU A 199 7.53 -28.19 -1.65
N PRO A 200 7.73 -29.37 -1.05
CA PRO A 200 7.27 -29.65 0.30
C PRO A 200 8.04 -28.80 1.32
N TRP A 201 7.32 -28.29 2.33
CA TRP A 201 7.92 -27.54 3.42
C TRP A 201 8.63 -28.49 4.40
N ASN A 202 9.96 -28.52 4.36
CA ASN A 202 10.80 -29.41 5.17
C ASN A 202 11.25 -28.79 6.51
N GLY A 203 10.58 -27.73 6.97
CA GLY A 203 10.96 -27.01 8.19
C GLY A 203 12.09 -26.00 7.98
N TRP A 204 12.87 -25.73 9.03
CA TRP A 204 13.93 -24.72 9.06
C TRP A 204 15.29 -25.19 8.51
N THR A 205 15.34 -26.33 7.82
CA THR A 205 16.59 -26.84 7.26
C THR A 205 17.02 -25.98 6.08
N ASP A 206 18.25 -25.47 6.12
CA ASP A 206 18.86 -24.67 5.06
C ASP A 206 18.69 -25.36 3.71
N PHE A 207 17.83 -24.79 2.87
CA PHE A 207 17.63 -25.26 1.51
C PHE A 207 18.85 -24.81 0.68
N PRO A 208 19.50 -25.71 -0.06
CA PRO A 208 20.65 -25.36 -0.88
C PRO A 208 20.27 -24.33 -1.94
N SER A 209 21.12 -23.31 -2.09
CA SER A 209 20.97 -22.23 -3.08
C SER A 209 21.15 -22.79 -4.50
N VAL A 210 20.08 -23.33 -5.07
CA VAL A 210 20.06 -23.60 -6.51
C VAL A 210 19.95 -22.26 -7.23
N ILE A 211 20.81 -22.07 -8.22
CA ILE A 211 20.95 -20.83 -8.98
C ILE A 211 19.65 -20.59 -9.77
N TRP A 212 18.81 -19.66 -9.30
CA TRP A 212 17.55 -19.26 -9.95
C TRP A 212 17.70 -18.04 -10.87
N HIS A 213 18.94 -17.58 -11.08
CA HIS A 213 19.19 -16.50 -12.01
C HIS A 213 18.85 -16.99 -13.43
N LEU A 214 17.91 -16.29 -14.09
CA LEU A 214 17.51 -16.43 -15.51
C LEU A 214 16.27 -17.29 -15.79
N ASN A 215 15.14 -17.07 -15.10
CA ASN A 215 13.83 -17.44 -15.66
C ASN A 215 13.05 -16.18 -16.05
N GLU A 216 12.53 -16.12 -17.29
CA GLU A 216 11.75 -14.98 -17.80
C GLU A 216 10.59 -14.60 -16.86
N GLY A 217 9.95 -15.61 -16.25
CA GLY A 217 8.86 -15.40 -15.29
C GLY A 217 9.28 -14.62 -14.03
N THR A 218 10.50 -14.84 -13.54
CA THR A 218 11.03 -14.11 -12.38
C THR A 218 11.36 -12.66 -12.73
N ALA A 219 11.93 -12.41 -13.92
CA ALA A 219 12.20 -11.05 -14.40
C ALA A 219 10.90 -10.25 -14.57
N ILE A 220 9.87 -10.85 -15.16
CA ILE A 220 8.54 -10.23 -15.30
C ILE A 220 7.94 -9.90 -13.94
N SER A 221 8.04 -10.81 -12.96
CA SER A 221 7.48 -10.62 -11.62
C SER A 221 8.17 -9.48 -10.85
N LEU A 222 9.50 -9.38 -10.97
CA LEU A 222 10.30 -8.31 -10.37
C LEU A 222 9.97 -6.94 -10.98
N GLU A 223 9.93 -6.87 -12.31
CA GLU A 223 9.57 -5.64 -13.02
C GLU A 223 8.13 -5.21 -12.73
N THR A 224 7.18 -6.16 -12.68
CA THR A 224 5.79 -5.88 -12.32
C THR A 224 5.70 -5.27 -10.93
N SER A 225 6.42 -5.84 -9.95
CA SER A 225 6.46 -5.33 -8.58
C SER A 225 7.05 -3.92 -8.51
N ARG A 226 8.08 -3.65 -9.32
CA ARG A 226 8.74 -2.33 -9.45
C ARG A 226 7.78 -1.27 -9.99
N TRP A 227 7.09 -1.57 -11.10
CA TRP A 227 6.15 -0.64 -11.72
C TRP A 227 4.88 -0.44 -10.91
N PHE A 228 4.43 -1.46 -10.17
CA PHE A 228 3.22 -1.37 -9.35
C PHE A 228 3.30 -0.24 -8.31
N VAL A 229 4.45 -0.06 -7.66
CA VAL A 229 4.66 1.02 -6.68
C VAL A 229 4.53 2.39 -7.35
N VAL A 230 5.09 2.55 -8.55
CA VAL A 230 5.02 3.79 -9.34
C VAL A 230 3.59 4.08 -9.77
N VAL A 231 2.88 3.07 -10.30
CA VAL A 231 1.47 3.19 -10.68
C VAL A 231 0.61 3.57 -9.48
N CYS A 232 0.81 2.91 -8.34
CA CYS A 232 0.13 3.26 -7.09
C CYS A 232 0.37 4.73 -6.72
N ALA A 233 1.62 5.20 -6.76
CA ALA A 233 1.96 6.59 -6.45
C ALA A 233 1.28 7.59 -7.39
N ILE A 234 1.26 7.31 -8.71
CA ILE A 234 0.59 8.13 -9.71
C ILE A 234 -0.92 8.18 -9.45
N VAL A 235 -1.55 7.04 -9.18
CA VAL A 235 -2.99 6.97 -8.87
C VAL A 235 -3.31 7.79 -7.62
N PHE A 236 -2.56 7.59 -6.52
CA PHE A 236 -2.74 8.37 -5.31
C PHE A 236 -2.53 9.87 -5.53
N PHE A 237 -1.51 10.26 -6.29
CA PHE A 237 -1.26 11.66 -6.63
C PHE A 237 -2.36 12.25 -7.52
N GLY A 238 -2.90 11.48 -8.47
CA GLY A 238 -4.03 11.92 -9.30
C GLY A 238 -5.27 12.24 -8.48
N PHE A 239 -5.63 11.40 -7.51
CA PHE A 239 -6.82 11.62 -6.67
C PHE A 239 -6.62 12.71 -5.61
N PHE A 240 -5.47 12.73 -4.92
CA PHE A 240 -5.22 13.62 -3.78
C PHE A 240 -4.37 14.84 -4.10
N GLY A 241 -3.45 14.77 -5.04
CA GLY A 241 -2.56 15.88 -5.40
C GLY A 241 -3.31 17.10 -5.94
N PHE A 242 -4.42 16.87 -6.64
CA PHE A 242 -5.30 17.94 -7.14
C PHE A 242 -6.49 18.26 -6.22
N ALA A 243 -6.54 17.70 -5.01
CA ALA A 243 -7.56 18.07 -4.03
C ALA A 243 -7.46 19.54 -3.64
N ASP A 244 -8.60 20.20 -3.39
CA ASP A 244 -8.60 21.61 -2.98
C ASP A 244 -7.88 21.81 -1.65
N GLU A 245 -7.92 20.80 -0.78
CA GLU A 245 -7.20 20.76 0.49
C GLU A 245 -5.67 20.64 0.28
N ALA A 246 -5.22 19.81 -0.66
CA ALA A 246 -3.81 19.74 -1.05
C ALA A 246 -3.34 21.07 -1.67
N ARG A 247 -4.12 21.67 -2.56
CA ARG A 247 -3.82 22.99 -3.16
C ARG A 247 -3.79 24.11 -2.13
N LYS A 248 -4.64 24.07 -1.09
CA LYS A 248 -4.55 25.00 0.05
C LYS A 248 -3.22 24.84 0.78
N ASN A 249 -2.80 23.61 1.07
CA ASN A 249 -1.51 23.34 1.71
C ASN A 249 -0.32 23.77 0.83
N TYR A 250 -0.38 23.56 -0.48
CA TYR A 250 0.66 24.02 -1.41
C TYR A 250 0.78 25.56 -1.42
N ARG A 251 -0.36 26.27 -1.43
CA ARG A 251 -0.37 27.74 -1.33
C ARG A 251 0.19 28.21 0.02
N ALA A 252 -0.26 27.63 1.12
CA ALA A 252 0.26 27.98 2.44
C ALA A 252 1.78 27.71 2.58
N CYS A 253 2.28 26.65 1.96
CA CYS A 253 3.72 26.37 1.91
C CYS A 253 4.46 27.42 1.06
N LYS A 254 3.94 27.74 -0.13
CA LYS A 254 4.49 28.81 -0.98
C LYS A 254 4.54 30.14 -0.24
N ASP A 255 3.49 30.51 0.47
CA ASP A 255 3.40 31.77 1.21
C ASP A 255 4.42 31.81 2.36
N LYS A 256 4.61 30.69 3.06
CA LYS A 256 5.67 30.55 4.09
C LYS A 256 7.07 30.65 3.49
N ILE A 257 7.32 30.01 2.36
CA ILE A 257 8.62 30.06 1.68
C ILE A 257 8.90 31.48 1.18
N ALA A 258 7.90 32.15 0.59
CA ALA A 258 8.02 33.54 0.18
C ALA A 258 8.34 34.45 1.36
N LEU A 259 7.63 34.29 2.50
CA LEU A 259 7.91 35.05 3.72
C LEU A 259 9.34 34.79 4.25
N TYR A 260 9.80 33.54 4.23
CA TYR A 260 11.17 33.20 4.63
C TYR A 260 12.23 33.80 3.70
N LEU A 261 11.99 33.82 2.39
CA LEU A 261 12.89 34.41 1.41
C LEU A 261 12.92 35.95 1.50
N ASP A 262 11.78 36.60 1.73
CA ASP A 262 11.72 38.05 1.94
C ASP A 262 12.40 38.47 3.26
N LEU A 263 12.20 37.71 4.33
CA LEU A 263 12.91 37.91 5.60
C LEU A 263 14.42 37.65 5.49
N ALA A 264 14.83 36.68 4.66
CA ALA A 264 16.24 36.43 4.38
C ALA A 264 16.87 37.58 3.57
N CYS A 265 16.15 38.11 2.59
CA CYS A 265 16.60 39.23 1.75
C CYS A 265 16.77 40.54 2.54
N LEU A 266 15.87 40.81 3.49
CA LEU A 266 15.96 41.96 4.40
C LEU A 266 17.11 41.86 5.42
N ARG A 267 17.61 40.64 5.68
CA ARG A 267 18.72 40.42 6.62
C ARG A 267 20.11 40.56 5.96
N THR A 268 20.21 40.43 4.64
CA THR A 268 21.46 40.60 3.88
C THR A 268 21.74 42.04 3.43
N THR A 269 20.78 42.96 3.60
CA THR A 269 20.88 44.38 3.19
C THR A 269 21.19 45.34 4.34
N ARG A 270 21.55 44.83 5.52
CA ARG A 270 22.02 45.59 6.69
C ARG A 270 23.45 45.22 7.03
#